data_AF-A0A1Q9CZL2-F1
#
_entry.id   AF-A0A1Q9CZL2-F1
#
_cell.length_a   1.000
_cell.length_b   1.000
_cell.length_c   1.000
_cell.angle_alpha   90.00
_cell.angle_beta   90.00
_cell.angle_gamma   90.00
#
_symmetry.space_group_name_H-M   'P 1'
#
loop_
_entity.id
_entity.type
_entity.pdbx_description
1 polymer ?
#
loop_
_entity_poly.entity_id
_entity_poly.type
_entity_poly.pdbx_seq_one_letter_code
_entity_poly.pdbx_strand_id
1 'polypeptide(L)'
;MGAWLSVSEDSKSKSAKSGGSGNRFRSLEVRSLAGRSLSLSVEDETTCAELASAIEAQLGLSAEVQKWIVGEGPVQEVLGNLGCSSKTLAAVGLGSDVRSLTVLHIGFTPLALLPERFLVQFQSSRHRFGTGYSSAFASLYYLRGDAAARQMVMEPWRKNDHDQFIYDMGECTMKAITSHWMSGSTEKTQALVGFDPLAEFLQSWRDARCRRVSEEDAYWRKHVDARDADIDAEDAATACTAGTASSLRPKYGAVPGWFVEPSSGCTEILCEATVGQLKILRLLINQDGEPVRAALHLQRASPLHEEVEEFDVTVRELQPGEPLK
;
A
#
# COMPACT_ATOMS: atom_id res chain seq x y z
N MET A 1 9.79 -7.68 -26.56
CA MET A 1 9.58 -6.85 -27.76
C MET A 1 8.45 -5.90 -27.42
N GLY A 2 8.74 -4.63 -27.12
CA GLY A 2 7.70 -3.65 -26.78
C GLY A 2 7.07 -3.09 -28.04
N ALA A 3 5.75 -3.23 -28.18
CA ALA A 3 4.98 -2.53 -29.22
C ALA A 3 4.91 -1.06 -28.82
N TRP A 4 5.42 -0.17 -29.68
CA TRP A 4 5.37 1.27 -29.45
C TRP A 4 4.01 1.80 -29.92
N LEU A 5 3.16 2.24 -28.99
CA LEU A 5 1.94 2.97 -29.32
C LEU A 5 2.34 4.33 -29.88
N SER A 6 1.97 4.60 -31.12
CA SER A 6 2.30 5.86 -31.80
C SER A 6 1.27 6.94 -31.48
N VAL A 7 1.77 8.15 -31.25
CA VAL A 7 0.95 9.36 -31.17
C VAL A 7 0.73 9.84 -32.60
N SER A 8 -0.52 9.86 -33.05
CA SER A 8 -0.87 10.45 -34.32
C SER A 8 -0.94 11.96 -34.17
N GLU A 9 0.11 12.67 -34.59
CA GLU A 9 0.00 14.10 -34.90
C GLU A 9 -0.77 14.23 -36.21
N ASP A 10 -1.87 15.01 -36.19
CA ASP A 10 -2.78 15.21 -37.32
C ASP A 10 -2.02 15.67 -38.59
N SER A 11 -1.61 14.68 -39.39
CA SER A 11 -0.83 14.87 -40.60
C SER A 11 -1.64 14.34 -41.78
N LYS A 12 -2.15 15.26 -42.61
CA LYS A 12 -2.85 14.93 -43.87
C LYS A 12 -1.93 14.12 -44.79
N SER A 13 -2.14 12.81 -44.90
CA SER A 13 -1.41 11.97 -45.87
C SER A 13 -2.35 11.19 -46.80
N LYS A 14 -1.91 11.07 -48.06
CA LYS A 14 -2.59 10.44 -49.21
C LYS A 14 -2.57 8.91 -49.13
N SER A 15 -3.69 8.31 -49.49
CA SER A 15 -3.95 6.86 -49.51
C SER A 15 -3.23 6.14 -50.66
N ALA A 16 -2.48 5.09 -50.32
CA ALA A 16 -2.02 4.03 -51.21
C ALA A 16 -2.61 2.68 -50.74
N LYS A 17 -3.15 1.89 -51.68
CA LYS A 17 -3.78 0.59 -51.40
C LYS A 17 -2.75 -0.53 -51.38
N SER A 18 -2.53 -1.16 -50.23
CA SER A 18 -1.85 -2.47 -50.12
C SER A 18 -2.76 -3.48 -49.41
N GLY A 19 -3.07 -4.58 -50.08
CA GLY A 19 -3.82 -5.71 -49.52
C GLY A 19 -2.88 -6.65 -48.76
N GLY A 20 -2.61 -6.33 -47.50
CA GLY A 20 -2.08 -7.26 -46.51
C GLY A 20 -3.16 -7.50 -45.46
N SER A 21 -3.12 -8.66 -44.79
CA SER A 21 -3.79 -8.89 -43.50
C SER A 21 -3.22 -7.90 -42.48
N GLY A 22 -3.60 -6.64 -42.63
CA GLY A 22 -3.03 -5.52 -41.91
C GLY A 22 -3.62 -5.48 -40.53
N ASN A 23 -2.75 -5.51 -39.51
CA ASN A 23 -3.09 -5.06 -38.17
C ASN A 23 -3.88 -3.76 -38.28
N ARG A 24 -5.17 -3.82 -37.93
CA ARG A 24 -6.05 -2.67 -38.01
C ARG A 24 -5.88 -1.88 -36.72
N PHE A 25 -4.83 -1.07 -36.70
CA PHE A 25 -4.72 0.02 -35.75
C PHE A 25 -5.99 0.88 -35.83
N ARG A 26 -6.58 1.18 -34.67
CA ARG A 26 -7.74 2.06 -34.53
C ARG A 26 -7.39 3.25 -33.65
N SER A 27 -8.07 4.36 -33.87
CA SER A 27 -7.93 5.54 -33.01
C SER A 27 -8.91 5.44 -31.86
N LEU A 28 -8.39 5.47 -30.62
CA LEU A 28 -9.15 5.51 -29.39
C LEU A 28 -8.96 6.89 -28.75
N GLU A 29 -10.06 7.63 -28.60
CA GLU A 29 -10.04 8.91 -27.90
C GLU A 29 -10.14 8.68 -26.39
N VAL A 30 -9.10 9.07 -25.65
CA VAL A 30 -9.07 8.98 -24.19
C VAL A 30 -9.29 10.37 -23.59
N ARG A 31 -10.26 10.51 -22.69
CA ARG A 31 -10.62 11.75 -22.02
C ARG A 31 -10.45 11.63 -20.51
N SER A 32 -10.07 12.71 -19.85
CA SER A 32 -10.05 12.81 -18.39
C SER A 32 -11.16 13.75 -17.90
N LEU A 33 -11.57 13.61 -16.64
CA LEU A 33 -12.52 14.56 -16.03
C LEU A 33 -11.96 15.98 -15.89
N ALA A 34 -10.63 16.13 -15.92
CA ALA A 34 -9.96 17.44 -15.93
C ALA A 34 -10.07 18.15 -17.29
N GLY A 35 -10.81 17.59 -18.26
CA GLY A 35 -11.00 18.16 -19.60
C GLY A 35 -9.82 17.93 -20.56
N ARG A 36 -8.79 17.17 -20.15
CA ARG A 36 -7.72 16.75 -21.05
C ARG A 36 -8.17 15.56 -21.89
N SER A 37 -7.85 15.56 -23.18
CA SER A 37 -8.08 14.44 -24.08
C SER A 37 -6.82 14.12 -24.89
N LEU A 38 -6.74 12.90 -25.39
CA LEU A 38 -5.68 12.42 -26.28
C LEU A 38 -6.23 11.32 -27.19
N SER A 39 -5.61 11.10 -28.33
CA SER A 39 -5.95 10.00 -29.24
C SER A 39 -4.79 8.99 -29.29
N LEU A 40 -5.06 7.73 -28.95
CA LEU A 40 -4.10 6.63 -29.06
C LEU A 40 -4.41 5.78 -30.29
N SER A 41 -3.36 5.30 -30.95
CA SER A 41 -3.47 4.24 -31.93
C SER A 41 -3.34 2.89 -31.22
N VAL A 42 -4.41 2.11 -31.13
CA VAL A 42 -4.43 0.83 -30.41
C VAL A 42 -4.84 -0.32 -31.33
N GLU A 43 -4.44 -1.54 -30.97
CA GLU A 43 -4.89 -2.78 -31.60
C GLU A 43 -5.85 -3.53 -30.65
N ASP A 44 -6.63 -4.47 -31.16
CA ASP A 44 -7.53 -5.28 -30.32
C ASP A 44 -6.74 -6.23 -29.40
N GLU A 45 -5.52 -6.57 -29.81
CA GLU A 45 -4.51 -7.36 -29.09
C GLU A 45 -3.72 -6.54 -28.07
N THR A 46 -3.78 -5.21 -28.11
CA THR A 46 -3.16 -4.36 -27.09
C THR A 46 -3.65 -4.78 -25.72
N THR A 47 -2.74 -4.90 -24.77
CA THR A 47 -3.10 -5.28 -23.40
C THR A 47 -3.59 -4.08 -22.60
N CYS A 48 -4.38 -4.31 -21.56
CA CYS A 48 -4.79 -3.23 -20.66
C CYS A 48 -3.57 -2.55 -20.02
N ALA A 49 -2.50 -3.29 -19.70
CA ALA A 49 -1.27 -2.71 -19.17
C ALA A 49 -0.60 -1.74 -20.15
N GLU A 50 -0.52 -2.09 -21.44
CA GLU A 50 0.06 -1.22 -22.47
C GLU A 50 -0.76 0.06 -22.65
N LEU A 51 -2.09 -0.06 -22.71
CA LEU A 51 -2.98 1.10 -22.81
C LEU A 51 -2.86 2.00 -21.56
N ALA A 52 -2.88 1.42 -20.35
CA ALA A 52 -2.73 2.17 -19.11
C ALA A 52 -1.38 2.92 -19.05
N SER A 53 -0.30 2.25 -19.47
CA SER A 53 1.03 2.87 -19.52
C SER A 53 1.09 4.02 -20.52
N ALA A 54 0.44 3.89 -21.69
CA ALA A 54 0.38 4.98 -22.66
C ALA A 54 -0.44 6.17 -22.14
N ILE A 55 -1.55 5.91 -21.44
CA ILE A 55 -2.34 6.96 -20.78
C ILE A 55 -1.52 7.65 -19.69
N GLU A 56 -0.76 6.90 -18.90
CA GLU A 56 0.13 7.44 -17.88
C GLU A 56 1.20 8.35 -18.49
N ALA A 57 1.88 7.88 -19.53
CA ALA A 57 2.92 8.66 -20.21
C ALA A 57 2.40 9.99 -20.80
N GLN A 58 1.14 10.02 -21.27
CA GLN A 58 0.58 11.18 -21.97
C GLN A 58 -0.27 12.11 -21.08
N LEU A 59 -0.99 11.55 -20.10
CA LEU A 59 -1.82 12.32 -19.17
C LEU A 59 -1.18 12.54 -17.80
N GLY A 60 -0.14 11.80 -17.45
CA GLY A 60 0.40 11.79 -16.09
C GLY A 60 -0.54 11.13 -15.08
N LEU A 61 -1.46 10.29 -15.54
CA LEU A 61 -2.35 9.52 -14.66
C LEU A 61 -1.72 8.15 -14.44
N SER A 62 -1.16 7.89 -13.25
CA SER A 62 -0.52 6.60 -12.97
C SER A 62 -1.43 5.43 -13.34
N ALA A 63 -0.92 4.43 -14.05
CA ALA A 63 -1.69 3.26 -14.47
C ALA A 63 -2.51 2.68 -13.31
N GLU A 64 -1.97 2.65 -12.11
CA GLU A 64 -2.57 2.01 -10.95
C GLU A 64 -3.80 2.73 -10.38
N VAL A 65 -3.98 4.01 -10.72
CA VAL A 65 -5.11 4.84 -10.26
C VAL A 65 -6.11 5.15 -11.37
N GLN A 66 -5.91 4.57 -12.55
CA GLN A 66 -6.84 4.72 -13.66
C GLN A 66 -8.04 3.79 -13.47
N LYS A 67 -9.24 4.36 -13.57
CA LYS A 67 -10.49 3.63 -13.74
C LYS A 67 -11.12 4.06 -15.05
N TRP A 68 -11.56 3.09 -15.85
CA TRP A 68 -11.98 3.33 -17.22
C TRP A 68 -13.50 3.24 -17.37
N ILE A 69 -14.07 4.21 -18.06
CA ILE A 69 -15.49 4.29 -18.40
C ILE A 69 -15.62 4.31 -19.92
N VAL A 70 -16.47 3.45 -20.46
CA VAL A 70 -16.65 3.26 -21.90
C VAL A 70 -17.99 3.81 -22.36
N GLY A 71 -17.95 4.68 -23.37
CA GLY A 71 -19.14 5.22 -24.03
C GLY A 71 -19.92 6.27 -23.22
N GLU A 72 -20.99 6.77 -23.85
CA GLU A 72 -21.92 7.78 -23.28
C GLU A 72 -23.20 7.15 -22.66
N GLY A 73 -23.28 5.82 -22.63
CA GLY A 73 -24.43 5.04 -22.12
C GLY A 73 -24.37 4.75 -20.62
N PRO A 74 -25.33 3.97 -20.07
CA PRO A 74 -25.28 3.56 -18.67
C PRO A 74 -23.94 2.88 -18.39
N VAL A 75 -23.18 3.49 -17.48
CA VAL A 75 -21.76 3.21 -17.18
C VAL A 75 -21.52 1.70 -17.07
N GLN A 76 -20.97 1.09 -18.12
CA GLN A 76 -20.30 -0.19 -17.96
C GLN A 76 -18.90 0.12 -17.45
N GLU A 77 -18.71 -0.06 -16.15
CA GLU A 77 -17.41 0.02 -15.52
C GLU A 77 -16.54 -1.12 -16.06
N VAL A 78 -15.66 -0.77 -16.99
CA VAL A 78 -14.70 -1.73 -17.53
C VAL A 78 -13.51 -1.75 -16.58
N LEU A 79 -13.64 -2.62 -15.57
CA LEU A 79 -12.59 -3.26 -14.75
C LEU A 79 -11.43 -2.34 -14.33
N GLY A 80 -11.37 -2.01 -13.03
CA GLY A 80 -10.18 -1.38 -12.43
C GLY A 80 -8.90 -2.18 -12.69
N ASN A 81 -7.76 -1.48 -12.80
CA ASN A 81 -6.49 -1.97 -13.34
C ASN A 81 -5.87 -3.22 -12.68
N LEU A 82 -6.41 -3.70 -11.55
CA LEU A 82 -5.78 -4.74 -10.73
C LEU A 82 -6.00 -6.17 -11.21
N GLY A 83 -6.99 -6.43 -12.06
CA GLY A 83 -7.36 -7.79 -12.47
C GLY A 83 -7.20 -8.11 -13.96
N CYS A 84 -6.84 -7.12 -14.78
CA CYS A 84 -6.93 -7.24 -16.24
C CYS A 84 -5.67 -6.77 -16.97
N SER A 85 -4.57 -6.49 -16.28
CA SER A 85 -3.33 -5.98 -16.88
C SER A 85 -2.84 -6.83 -18.07
N SER A 86 -2.96 -8.15 -17.98
CA SER A 86 -2.59 -9.11 -19.04
C SER A 86 -3.68 -9.40 -20.07
N LYS A 87 -4.93 -8.94 -19.86
CA LYS A 87 -6.02 -9.13 -20.82
C LYS A 87 -5.89 -8.14 -21.97
N THR A 88 -6.30 -8.57 -23.15
CA THR A 88 -6.36 -7.71 -24.33
C THR A 88 -7.56 -6.78 -24.27
N LEU A 89 -7.52 -5.66 -25.00
CA LEU A 89 -8.64 -4.72 -25.10
C LEU A 89 -9.91 -5.41 -25.59
N ALA A 90 -9.80 -6.27 -26.61
CA ALA A 90 -10.94 -7.05 -27.08
C ALA A 90 -11.54 -7.96 -25.98
N ALA A 91 -10.69 -8.61 -25.17
CA ALA A 91 -11.14 -9.52 -24.11
C ALA A 91 -11.89 -8.81 -22.97
N VAL A 92 -11.64 -7.52 -22.75
CA VAL A 92 -12.35 -6.70 -21.74
C VAL A 92 -13.52 -5.90 -22.33
N GLY A 93 -13.91 -6.15 -23.59
CA GLY A 93 -14.99 -5.42 -24.26
C GLY A 93 -14.59 -4.05 -24.80
N LEU A 94 -13.30 -3.73 -24.79
CA LEU A 94 -12.71 -2.57 -25.47
C LEU A 94 -12.28 -2.92 -26.91
N GLY A 95 -13.07 -3.74 -27.60
CA GLY A 95 -12.80 -4.10 -29.00
C GLY A 95 -13.02 -2.93 -29.96
N SER A 96 -12.90 -3.23 -31.26
CA SER A 96 -12.90 -2.25 -32.35
C SER A 96 -14.02 -1.19 -32.36
N ASP A 97 -15.19 -1.47 -31.79
CA ASP A 97 -16.35 -0.57 -31.77
C ASP A 97 -16.21 0.62 -30.79
N VAL A 98 -15.32 0.53 -29.80
CA VAL A 98 -15.19 1.55 -28.74
C VAL A 98 -14.36 2.74 -29.23
N ARG A 99 -14.98 3.87 -29.55
CA ARG A 99 -14.25 5.04 -30.07
C ARG A 99 -13.72 5.97 -28.99
N SER A 100 -14.33 5.98 -27.81
CA SER A 100 -13.97 6.86 -26.72
C SER A 100 -13.91 6.13 -25.38
N LEU A 101 -12.98 6.57 -24.55
CA LEU A 101 -12.71 6.08 -23.21
C LEU A 101 -12.59 7.29 -22.28
N THR A 102 -13.32 7.31 -21.16
CA THR A 102 -13.08 8.29 -20.09
C THR A 102 -12.26 7.62 -19.00
N VAL A 103 -11.11 8.20 -18.68
CA VAL A 103 -10.23 7.77 -17.61
C VAL A 103 -10.47 8.64 -16.39
N LEU A 104 -10.90 8.00 -15.32
CA LEU A 104 -11.01 8.57 -14.00
C LEU A 104 -9.70 8.35 -13.26
N HIS A 105 -9.19 9.43 -12.66
CA HIS A 105 -8.24 9.33 -11.56
C HIS A 105 -9.04 9.02 -10.30
N ILE A 106 -8.90 7.83 -9.72
CA ILE A 106 -9.69 7.41 -8.54
C ILE A 106 -9.32 8.15 -7.24
N GLY A 107 -8.45 9.15 -7.34
CA GLY A 107 -8.31 10.20 -6.32
C GLY A 107 -7.41 9.83 -5.15
N PHE A 108 -6.69 8.72 -5.21
CA PHE A 108 -5.66 8.41 -4.21
C PHE A 108 -4.42 7.83 -4.87
N THR A 109 -3.25 8.24 -4.40
CA THR A 109 -1.95 7.70 -4.84
C THR A 109 -1.77 6.31 -4.22
N PRO A 110 -1.34 5.30 -4.97
CA PRO A 110 -1.18 3.97 -4.44
C PRO A 110 0.02 3.93 -3.49
N LEU A 111 0.03 2.99 -2.54
CA LEU A 111 1.19 2.78 -1.68
C LEU A 111 2.45 2.51 -2.53
N ALA A 112 3.53 3.22 -2.22
CA ALA A 112 4.82 3.05 -2.88
C ALA A 112 5.32 1.61 -2.72
N LEU A 113 5.89 1.05 -3.79
CA LEU A 113 6.50 -0.28 -3.72
C LEU A 113 7.75 -0.26 -2.86
N LEU A 114 7.98 -1.36 -2.14
CA LEU A 114 9.25 -1.55 -1.43
C LEU A 114 10.36 -1.82 -2.45
N PRO A 115 11.55 -1.21 -2.28
CA PRO A 115 12.75 -1.58 -3.02
C PRO A 115 13.10 -3.07 -2.83
N GLU A 116 13.97 -3.61 -3.68
CA GLU A 116 14.47 -5.00 -3.54
C GLU A 116 15.18 -5.21 -2.20
N ARG A 117 15.91 -4.19 -1.75
CA ARG A 117 16.54 -4.10 -0.44
C ARG A 117 16.01 -2.91 0.33
N PHE A 118 15.30 -3.14 1.41
CA PHE A 118 14.54 -2.09 2.08
C PHE A 118 14.72 -2.11 3.60
N LEU A 119 14.50 -0.94 4.20
CA LEU A 119 14.24 -0.77 5.62
C LEU A 119 12.89 -0.05 5.79
N VAL A 120 12.00 -0.66 6.56
CA VAL A 120 10.83 0.01 7.14
C VAL A 120 11.08 0.20 8.63
N GLN A 121 11.12 1.45 9.06
CA GLN A 121 11.19 1.80 10.48
C GLN A 121 9.81 2.25 10.95
N PHE A 122 9.36 1.70 12.07
CA PHE A 122 8.18 2.13 12.79
C PHE A 122 8.62 2.76 14.11
N GLN A 123 8.35 4.04 14.32
CA GLN A 123 8.64 4.73 15.57
C GLN A 123 7.37 5.09 16.31
N SER A 124 7.27 4.68 17.58
CA SER A 124 6.05 4.90 18.36
C SER A 124 5.71 6.38 18.42
N SER A 125 4.47 6.71 18.08
CA SER A 125 3.92 8.07 18.15
C SER A 125 4.10 8.72 19.52
N ARG A 126 4.22 7.92 20.59
CA ARG A 126 4.55 8.34 21.96
C ARG A 126 5.82 9.20 22.05
N HIS A 127 6.77 9.03 21.11
CA HIS A 127 7.95 9.91 20.96
C HIS A 127 7.58 11.37 20.66
N ARG A 128 6.58 11.61 19.82
CA ARG A 128 6.16 12.97 19.47
C ARG A 128 5.54 13.70 20.66
N PHE A 129 4.85 12.97 21.52
CA PHE A 129 4.10 13.53 22.65
C PHE A 129 4.90 13.56 23.96
N GLY A 130 6.16 13.11 23.95
CA GLY A 130 7.01 13.10 25.16
C GLY A 130 6.47 12.20 26.28
N THR A 131 5.64 11.22 25.95
CA THR A 131 5.08 10.29 26.94
C THR A 131 6.10 9.20 27.29
N GLY A 132 6.09 8.75 28.55
CA GLY A 132 7.05 7.75 29.02
C GLY A 132 6.90 6.38 28.33
N TYR A 133 8.02 5.66 28.20
CA TYR A 133 8.07 4.30 27.69
C TYR A 133 8.05 3.27 28.81
N SER A 134 7.25 2.23 28.66
CA SER A 134 7.40 1.00 29.44
C SER A 134 8.41 0.09 28.74
N SER A 135 9.19 -0.66 29.52
CA SER A 135 10.01 -1.75 29.00
C SER A 135 9.18 -2.91 28.43
N ALA A 136 7.86 -2.90 28.69
CA ALA A 136 6.92 -3.90 28.19
C ALA A 136 6.59 -3.76 26.69
N PHE A 137 6.96 -2.65 26.03
CA PHE A 137 6.64 -2.42 24.62
C PHE A 137 7.82 -1.89 23.82
N ALA A 138 7.79 -2.20 22.52
CA ALA A 138 8.76 -1.67 21.60
C ALA A 138 8.39 -0.25 21.21
N SER A 139 9.34 0.66 21.39
CA SER A 139 9.24 2.04 20.96
C SER A 139 9.69 2.21 19.50
N LEU A 140 10.52 1.30 18.99
CA LEU A 140 10.94 1.26 17.59
C LEU A 140 10.85 -0.18 17.05
N TYR A 141 10.51 -0.31 15.78
CA TYR A 141 10.71 -1.53 15.02
C TYR A 141 11.57 -1.19 13.80
N TYR A 142 12.60 -1.98 13.55
CA TYR A 142 13.29 -2.01 12.26
C TYR A 142 12.92 -3.29 11.54
N LEU A 143 12.34 -3.18 10.36
CA LEU A 143 12.06 -4.30 9.47
C LEU A 143 12.90 -4.13 8.20
N ARG A 144 13.94 -4.95 8.07
CA ARG A 144 14.83 -4.96 6.91
C ARG A 144 14.55 -6.19 6.07
N GLY A 145 14.49 -6.03 4.76
CA GLY A 145 14.32 -7.14 3.82
C GLY A 145 15.28 -7.04 2.65
N ASP A 146 15.70 -8.20 2.17
CA ASP A 146 16.46 -8.37 0.94
C ASP A 146 15.81 -9.50 0.13
N ALA A 147 15.06 -9.12 -0.90
CA ALA A 147 14.31 -10.06 -1.72
C ALA A 147 15.22 -10.99 -2.54
N ALA A 148 16.37 -10.49 -3.00
CA ALA A 148 17.35 -11.29 -3.75
C ALA A 148 18.04 -12.31 -2.84
N ALA A 149 18.50 -11.87 -1.67
CA ALA A 149 19.14 -12.74 -0.68
C ALA A 149 18.14 -13.65 0.05
N ARG A 150 16.83 -13.41 -0.13
CA ARG A 150 15.75 -14.10 0.56
C ARG A 150 15.90 -14.03 2.09
N GLN A 151 16.24 -12.86 2.59
CA GLN A 151 16.47 -12.61 4.02
C GLN A 151 15.60 -11.47 4.53
N MET A 152 15.15 -11.60 5.77
CA MET A 152 14.42 -10.54 6.47
C MET A 152 14.85 -10.49 7.93
N VAL A 153 14.97 -9.29 8.49
CA VAL A 153 15.31 -9.05 9.89
C VAL A 153 14.28 -8.12 10.50
N MET A 154 13.69 -8.52 11.62
CA MET A 154 12.82 -7.67 12.43
C MET A 154 13.47 -7.42 13.79
N GLU A 155 13.58 -6.15 14.18
CA GLU A 155 14.18 -5.74 15.44
C GLU A 155 13.22 -4.83 16.23
N PRO A 156 12.46 -5.37 17.18
CA PRO A 156 11.77 -4.55 18.17
C PRO A 156 12.75 -4.03 19.22
N TRP A 157 12.79 -2.71 19.37
CA TRP A 157 13.55 -2.01 20.40
C TRP A 157 12.61 -1.52 21.49
N ARG A 158 12.85 -1.99 22.70
CA ARG A 158 12.17 -1.57 23.94
C ARG A 158 13.15 -0.71 24.73
N LYS A 159 12.68 -0.04 25.78
CA LYS A 159 13.50 0.92 26.57
C LYS A 159 14.89 0.41 26.94
N ASN A 160 15.01 -0.86 27.38
CA ASN A 160 16.27 -1.46 27.81
C ASN A 160 16.60 -2.78 27.08
N ASP A 161 15.72 -3.23 26.20
CA ASP A 161 15.81 -4.56 25.58
C ASP A 161 15.74 -4.42 24.06
N HIS A 162 16.45 -5.28 23.35
CA HIS A 162 16.53 -5.30 21.90
C HIS A 162 16.48 -6.75 21.43
N ASP A 163 15.36 -7.13 20.82
CA ASP A 163 15.20 -8.47 20.27
C ASP A 163 15.50 -8.43 18.77
N GLN A 164 15.93 -9.56 18.21
CA GLN A 164 16.17 -9.73 16.78
C GLN A 164 15.51 -11.01 16.31
N PHE A 165 14.76 -10.93 15.21
CA PHE A 165 14.20 -12.07 14.51
C PHE A 165 14.77 -12.08 13.09
N ILE A 166 15.63 -13.04 12.81
CA ILE A 166 16.32 -13.19 11.53
C ILE A 166 15.67 -14.36 10.81
N TYR A 167 15.04 -14.06 9.68
CA TYR A 167 14.38 -15.01 8.82
C TYR A 167 15.26 -15.26 7.59
N ASP A 168 15.73 -16.49 7.43
CA ASP A 168 16.48 -16.93 6.26
C ASP A 168 15.65 -17.94 5.47
N MET A 169 15.16 -17.53 4.31
CA MET A 169 14.26 -18.33 3.48
C MET A 169 15.04 -19.25 2.53
N GLY A 170 16.36 -19.06 2.40
CA GLY A 170 17.25 -20.02 1.74
C GLY A 170 17.52 -21.24 2.62
N GLU A 171 17.76 -21.00 3.91
CA GLU A 171 17.94 -22.04 4.93
C GLU A 171 16.61 -22.53 5.55
N CYS A 172 15.49 -21.88 5.22
CA CYS A 172 14.16 -22.12 5.80
C CYS A 172 14.16 -22.07 7.34
N THR A 173 14.91 -21.14 7.93
CA THR A 173 15.07 -20.99 9.38
C THR A 173 14.68 -19.60 9.88
N MET A 174 14.30 -19.53 11.15
CA MET A 174 14.17 -18.29 11.89
C MET A 174 14.99 -18.38 13.17
N LYS A 175 15.89 -17.41 13.35
CA LYS A 175 16.71 -17.24 14.55
C LYS A 175 16.18 -16.05 15.35
N ALA A 176 15.71 -16.33 16.56
CA ALA A 176 15.26 -15.34 17.53
C ALA A 176 16.35 -15.12 18.58
N ILE A 177 16.78 -13.87 18.73
CA ILE A 177 17.65 -13.40 19.82
C ILE A 177 16.79 -12.52 20.71
N THR A 178 16.46 -12.99 21.90
CA THR A 178 15.66 -12.21 22.87
C THR A 178 16.58 -11.67 23.94
N SER A 179 16.65 -10.34 24.06
CA SER A 179 17.53 -9.68 25.02
C SER A 179 16.74 -9.20 26.23
N HIS A 180 17.35 -9.31 27.40
CA HIS A 180 16.81 -8.72 28.61
C HIS A 180 17.94 -8.13 29.45
N TRP A 181 17.84 -6.84 29.79
CA TRP A 181 18.92 -6.07 30.40
C TRP A 181 19.51 -6.67 31.69
N MET A 182 18.74 -7.46 32.45
CA MET A 182 19.22 -8.11 33.68
C MET A 182 19.76 -9.53 33.48
N SER A 183 19.28 -10.24 32.47
CA SER A 183 19.55 -11.68 32.32
C SER A 183 20.36 -12.01 31.08
N GLY A 184 20.79 -11.00 30.33
CA GLY A 184 21.50 -11.17 29.06
C GLY A 184 20.56 -11.56 27.93
N SER A 185 21.14 -12.12 26.87
CA SER A 185 20.42 -12.53 25.67
C SER A 185 20.27 -14.04 25.60
N THR A 186 19.13 -14.50 25.10
CA THR A 186 18.86 -15.89 24.78
C THR A 186 18.69 -16.04 23.28
N GLU A 187 19.13 -17.17 22.73
CA GLU A 187 19.05 -17.47 21.31
C GLU A 187 18.26 -18.75 21.08
N LYS A 188 17.37 -18.73 20.10
CA LYS A 188 16.60 -19.89 19.66
C LYS A 188 16.48 -19.90 18.14
N THR A 189 16.73 -21.05 17.53
CA THR A 189 16.52 -21.27 16.10
C THR A 189 15.38 -22.26 15.89
N GLN A 190 14.51 -21.98 14.93
CA GLN A 190 13.41 -22.87 14.54
C GLN A 190 13.24 -22.91 13.02
N ALA A 191 12.68 -24.00 12.50
CA ALA A 191 12.34 -24.12 11.08
C ALA A 191 11.09 -23.28 10.74
N LEU A 192 11.03 -22.77 9.50
CA LEU A 192 9.88 -22.01 8.98
C LEU A 192 8.75 -22.90 8.45
N VAL A 193 9.00 -24.18 8.17
CA VAL A 193 7.99 -25.18 7.76
C VAL A 193 7.02 -24.67 6.67
N GLY A 194 7.56 -24.27 5.51
CA GLY A 194 6.76 -23.86 4.35
C GLY A 194 6.21 -22.43 4.42
N PHE A 195 6.53 -21.68 5.46
CA PHE A 195 6.20 -20.26 5.61
C PHE A 195 7.31 -19.38 5.01
N ASP A 196 6.96 -18.43 4.13
CA ASP A 196 7.88 -17.43 3.59
C ASP A 196 7.42 -16.03 4.02
N PRO A 197 7.85 -15.56 5.21
CA PRO A 197 7.35 -14.31 5.78
C PRO A 197 7.73 -13.08 4.96
N LEU A 198 8.83 -13.14 4.20
CA LEU A 198 9.24 -12.04 3.33
C LEU A 198 8.32 -11.96 2.11
N ALA A 199 8.06 -13.09 1.44
CA ALA A 199 7.16 -13.13 0.30
C ALA A 199 5.74 -12.71 0.68
N GLU A 200 5.22 -13.21 1.82
CA GLU A 200 3.90 -12.83 2.33
C GLU A 200 3.82 -11.34 2.69
N PHE A 201 4.86 -10.79 3.32
CA PHE A 201 4.92 -9.37 3.64
C PHE A 201 4.94 -8.50 2.38
N LEU A 202 5.81 -8.81 1.43
CA LEU A 202 5.92 -8.09 0.14
C LEU A 202 4.62 -8.17 -0.66
N GLN A 203 3.96 -9.33 -0.67
CA GLN A 203 2.68 -9.50 -1.33
C GLN A 203 1.58 -8.69 -0.65
N SER A 204 1.49 -8.76 0.69
CA SER A 204 0.51 -7.99 1.46
C SER A 204 0.70 -6.48 1.28
N TRP A 205 1.95 -6.01 1.25
CA TRP A 205 2.29 -4.61 0.96
C TRP A 205 1.83 -4.20 -0.44
N ARG A 206 2.06 -5.05 -1.45
CA ARG A 206 1.61 -4.81 -2.82
C ARG A 206 0.08 -4.80 -2.94
N ASP A 207 -0.62 -5.68 -2.22
CA ASP A 207 -2.08 -5.77 -2.27
C ASP A 207 -2.79 -4.62 -1.53
N ALA A 208 -2.10 -3.97 -0.60
CA ALA A 208 -2.58 -2.80 0.13
C ALA A 208 -2.81 -1.58 -0.78
N ARG A 209 -2.13 -1.53 -1.93
CA ARG A 209 -2.07 -0.38 -2.85
C ARG A 209 -3.42 0.11 -3.34
N CYS A 210 -4.47 -0.68 -3.21
CA CYS A 210 -5.78 -0.36 -3.78
C CYS A 210 -6.94 -0.45 -2.78
N ARG A 211 -6.65 -0.63 -1.50
CA ARG A 211 -7.67 -0.83 -0.46
C ARG A 211 -7.90 0.45 0.32
N ARG A 212 -8.55 1.43 -0.31
CA ARG A 212 -8.99 2.65 0.39
C ARG A 212 -10.01 2.29 1.47
N VAL A 213 -9.84 2.89 2.64
CA VAL A 213 -10.81 2.78 3.73
C VAL A 213 -11.93 3.83 3.54
N SER A 214 -13.18 3.44 3.84
CA SER A 214 -14.29 4.39 3.94
C SER A 214 -14.05 5.43 5.03
N GLU A 215 -14.64 6.62 4.94
CA GLU A 215 -14.45 7.64 5.98
C GLU A 215 -15.03 7.21 7.34
N GLU A 216 -16.10 6.41 7.34
CA GLU A 216 -16.73 5.84 8.55
C GLU A 216 -15.82 4.81 9.25
N ASP A 217 -14.98 4.12 8.48
CA ASP A 217 -14.04 3.14 9.00
C ASP A 217 -12.65 3.69 9.26
N ALA A 218 -12.39 4.96 8.93
CA ALA A 218 -11.08 5.58 9.12
C ALA A 218 -10.65 5.55 10.60
N TYR A 219 -9.36 5.30 10.83
CA TYR A 219 -8.72 5.46 12.12
C TYR A 219 -8.24 6.91 12.28
N TRP A 220 -7.66 7.50 11.24
CA TRP A 220 -7.13 8.86 11.33
C TRP A 220 -8.23 9.90 11.12
N ARG A 221 -8.41 10.76 12.13
CA ARG A 221 -9.37 11.88 12.08
C ARG A 221 -8.74 13.07 11.39
N LYS A 222 -9.55 13.82 10.63
CA LYS A 222 -9.13 15.07 10.00
C LYS A 222 -8.98 16.15 11.08
N HIS A 223 -8.06 17.10 10.87
CA HIS A 223 -7.75 18.15 11.83
C HIS A 223 -8.94 19.03 12.24
N VAL A 224 -9.94 19.17 11.36
CA VAL A 224 -11.15 19.98 11.61
C VAL A 224 -12.01 19.34 12.70
N ASP A 225 -12.06 18.01 12.74
CA ASP A 225 -12.91 17.25 13.67
C ASP A 225 -12.24 17.07 15.04
N ALA A 226 -10.91 17.23 15.12
CA ALA A 226 -10.15 17.04 16.34
C ALA A 226 -10.40 18.14 17.40
N ARG A 227 -10.92 19.30 17.02
CA ARG A 227 -11.25 20.39 17.97
C ARG A 227 -12.58 20.17 18.70
N ASP A 228 -13.46 19.37 18.13
CA ASP A 228 -14.76 19.02 18.74
C ASP A 228 -14.67 17.70 19.55
N ALA A 229 -13.51 17.03 19.52
CA ALA A 229 -13.29 15.72 20.13
C ALA A 229 -13.11 15.71 21.66
N ASP A 230 -13.12 16.87 22.33
CA ASP A 230 -13.20 16.94 23.80
C ASP A 230 -14.57 16.42 24.33
N ILE A 231 -15.52 16.13 23.43
CA ILE A 231 -16.90 15.74 23.77
C ILE A 231 -17.11 14.20 23.83
N ASP A 232 -16.25 13.38 23.22
CA ASP A 232 -16.54 11.93 23.03
C ASP A 232 -15.78 10.98 23.98
N ALA A 233 -15.42 11.44 25.18
CA ALA A 233 -14.89 10.55 26.21
C ALA A 233 -15.96 9.54 26.71
N GLU A 234 -17.25 9.85 26.59
CA GLU A 234 -18.36 8.97 27.00
C GLU A 234 -18.66 7.86 25.97
N ASP A 235 -18.49 8.09 24.67
CA ASP A 235 -18.80 7.08 23.64
C ASP A 235 -17.76 5.94 23.58
N ALA A 236 -16.55 6.17 24.07
CA ALA A 236 -15.54 5.12 24.22
C ALA A 236 -15.94 4.04 25.25
N ALA A 237 -16.81 4.36 26.22
CA ALA A 237 -17.28 3.41 27.22
C ALA A 237 -18.39 2.48 26.68
N THR A 238 -19.21 2.95 25.75
CA THR A 238 -20.41 2.23 25.27
C THR A 238 -20.06 1.18 24.20
N ALA A 239 -18.98 1.39 23.43
CA ALA A 239 -18.52 0.45 22.39
C ALA A 239 -17.93 -0.86 22.94
N CYS A 240 -17.55 -0.91 24.22
CA CYS A 240 -16.99 -2.13 24.85
C CYS A 240 -18.04 -3.22 25.19
N THR A 241 -19.34 -2.94 25.04
CA THR A 241 -20.42 -3.83 25.51
C THR A 241 -21.09 -4.67 24.42
N ALA A 242 -20.81 -4.43 23.13
CA ALA A 242 -21.39 -5.20 22.03
C ALA A 242 -20.46 -6.35 21.61
N GLY A 243 -20.70 -7.55 22.16
CA GLY A 243 -19.92 -8.77 21.93
C GLY A 243 -20.04 -9.42 20.55
N THR A 244 -20.02 -8.64 19.48
CA THR A 244 -19.77 -9.14 18.12
C THR A 244 -18.27 -9.00 17.82
N ALA A 245 -17.71 -9.92 17.05
CA ALA A 245 -16.28 -10.03 16.81
C ALA A 245 -15.62 -8.73 16.31
N SER A 246 -15.14 -7.94 17.27
CA SER A 246 -13.84 -7.29 17.32
C SER A 246 -13.41 -6.54 16.05
N SER A 247 -14.07 -5.42 15.74
CA SER A 247 -13.38 -4.37 14.99
C SER A 247 -12.26 -3.83 15.89
N LEU A 248 -11.01 -4.17 15.60
CA LEU A 248 -9.81 -3.68 16.31
C LEU A 248 -9.68 -2.16 16.17
N ARG A 249 -10.51 -1.37 16.85
CA ARG A 249 -10.51 0.10 16.79
C ARG A 249 -9.49 0.69 17.77
N PRO A 250 -8.80 1.79 17.43
CA PRO A 250 -7.90 2.46 18.36
C PRO A 250 -8.63 3.01 19.59
N LYS A 251 -7.96 2.98 20.74
CA LYS A 251 -8.41 3.68 21.96
C LYS A 251 -7.96 5.14 21.90
N TYR A 252 -8.71 5.98 21.21
CA TYR A 252 -8.33 7.37 20.92
C TYR A 252 -7.99 8.23 22.15
N GLY A 253 -8.65 7.99 23.30
CA GLY A 253 -8.39 8.73 24.54
C GLY A 253 -7.12 8.31 25.29
N ALA A 254 -6.42 7.26 24.85
CA ALA A 254 -5.27 6.74 25.58
C ALA A 254 -3.99 7.59 25.42
N VAL A 255 -3.84 8.27 24.26
CA VAL A 255 -2.74 9.21 23.99
C VAL A 255 -3.34 10.45 23.33
N PRO A 256 -3.18 11.66 23.89
CA PRO A 256 -3.67 12.88 23.26
C PRO A 256 -3.05 13.09 21.87
N GLY A 257 -3.88 13.42 20.88
CA GLY A 257 -3.43 13.64 19.49
C GLY A 257 -3.15 12.36 18.70
N TRP A 258 -3.48 11.19 19.25
CA TRP A 258 -3.32 9.92 18.55
C TRP A 258 -4.30 9.79 17.39
N PHE A 259 -3.84 9.22 16.27
CA PHE A 259 -4.66 9.02 15.08
C PHE A 259 -5.31 10.32 14.58
N VAL A 260 -4.52 11.39 14.55
CA VAL A 260 -4.87 12.65 13.89
C VAL A 260 -3.99 12.77 12.65
N GLU A 261 -4.61 13.10 11.52
CA GLU A 261 -3.92 13.25 10.24
C GLU A 261 -2.82 14.34 10.34
N PRO A 262 -1.56 14.06 9.94
CA PRO A 262 -0.46 15.01 10.12
C PRO A 262 -0.50 16.18 9.13
N SER A 263 -1.20 16.03 8.00
CA SER A 263 -1.31 17.04 6.94
C SER A 263 -2.52 16.75 6.08
N SER A 264 -3.18 17.78 5.56
CA SER A 264 -4.30 17.58 4.63
C SER A 264 -3.86 16.86 3.37
N GLY A 265 -4.58 15.80 2.99
CA GLY A 265 -4.36 15.06 1.75
C GLY A 265 -3.58 13.77 1.94
N CYS A 266 -3.43 13.30 3.18
CA CYS A 266 -3.10 11.92 3.41
C CYS A 266 -4.32 11.03 3.12
N THR A 267 -4.05 9.78 2.75
CA THR A 267 -5.09 8.77 2.54
C THR A 267 -4.83 7.57 3.43
N GLU A 268 -5.89 7.07 4.07
CA GLU A 268 -5.83 5.84 4.83
C GLU A 268 -6.11 4.62 3.93
N ILE A 269 -5.24 3.62 4.02
CA ILE A 269 -5.36 2.36 3.30
C ILE A 269 -5.29 1.16 4.25
N LEU A 270 -5.94 0.08 3.84
CA LEU A 270 -5.89 -1.22 4.51
C LEU A 270 -4.67 -2.01 4.02
N CYS A 271 -3.80 -2.45 4.92
CA CYS A 271 -2.57 -3.18 4.58
C CYS A 271 -2.64 -4.66 5.00
N GLU A 272 -2.99 -4.93 6.25
CA GLU A 272 -3.04 -6.27 6.86
C GLU A 272 -1.75 -7.12 6.75
N ALA A 273 -0.60 -6.52 6.45
CA ALA A 273 0.67 -7.24 6.39
C ALA A 273 1.10 -7.75 7.77
N THR A 274 1.62 -8.97 7.85
CA THR A 274 2.02 -9.61 9.11
C THR A 274 3.47 -10.05 9.06
N VAL A 275 4.25 -9.76 10.10
CA VAL A 275 5.61 -10.26 10.31
C VAL A 275 5.77 -10.68 11.78
N GLY A 276 5.90 -11.98 12.02
CA GLY A 276 5.98 -12.51 13.38
C GLY A 276 4.73 -12.16 14.20
N GLN A 277 4.89 -11.40 15.29
CA GLN A 277 3.80 -10.94 16.16
C GLN A 277 3.26 -9.55 15.78
N LEU A 278 3.86 -8.90 14.77
CA LEU A 278 3.48 -7.58 14.31
C LEU A 278 2.49 -7.72 13.15
N LYS A 279 1.29 -7.14 13.28
CA LYS A 279 0.35 -6.97 12.16
C LYS A 279 0.19 -5.49 11.85
N ILE A 280 0.56 -5.06 10.65
CA ILE A 280 0.24 -3.73 10.12
C ILE A 280 -1.22 -3.76 9.68
N LEU A 281 -2.12 -3.18 10.47
CA LEU A 281 -3.53 -3.12 10.07
C LEU A 281 -3.70 -2.13 8.93
N ARG A 282 -3.20 -0.90 9.13
CA ARG A 282 -3.49 0.24 8.27
C ARG A 282 -2.29 1.13 8.11
N LEU A 283 -2.21 1.81 6.98
CA LEU A 283 -1.22 2.82 6.69
C LEU A 283 -1.93 4.12 6.36
N LEU A 284 -1.36 5.22 6.83
CA LEU A 284 -1.67 6.56 6.33
C LEU A 284 -0.55 6.93 5.37
N ILE A 285 -0.90 7.19 4.10
CA ILE A 285 0.05 7.53 3.04
C ILE A 285 -0.10 9.01 2.65
N ASN A 286 0.99 9.64 2.21
CA ASN A 286 0.98 11.00 1.66
C ASN A 286 0.54 11.01 0.18
N GLN A 287 0.57 12.19 -0.44
CA GLN A 287 0.20 12.38 -1.85
C GLN A 287 1.16 11.68 -2.83
N ASP A 288 2.36 11.33 -2.38
CA ASP A 288 3.36 10.61 -3.16
C ASP A 288 3.28 9.08 -2.95
N GLY A 289 2.29 8.62 -2.15
CA GLY A 289 2.10 7.21 -1.84
C GLY A 289 3.05 6.66 -0.77
N GLU A 290 3.85 7.53 -0.14
CA GLU A 290 4.76 7.13 0.91
C GLU A 290 4.00 6.98 2.24
N PRO A 291 4.22 5.89 2.99
CA PRO A 291 3.61 5.73 4.31
C PRO A 291 4.23 6.69 5.32
N VAL A 292 3.37 7.46 5.98
CA VAL A 292 3.77 8.42 7.04
C VAL A 292 3.32 7.96 8.43
N ARG A 293 2.24 7.18 8.52
CA ARG A 293 1.76 6.56 9.76
C ARG A 293 1.37 5.11 9.54
N ALA A 294 1.46 4.30 10.59
CA ALA A 294 0.93 2.95 10.62
C ALA A 294 0.13 2.71 11.88
N ALA A 295 -0.97 1.96 11.75
CA ALA A 295 -1.71 1.37 12.85
C ALA A 295 -1.24 -0.08 13.00
N LEU A 296 -0.50 -0.37 14.08
CA LEU A 296 0.08 -1.68 14.33
C LEU A 296 -0.71 -2.40 15.41
N HIS A 297 -1.07 -3.64 15.14
CA HIS A 297 -1.63 -4.56 16.12
C HIS A 297 -0.55 -5.54 16.57
N LEU A 298 -0.34 -5.62 17.89
CA LEU A 298 0.65 -6.50 18.49
C LEU A 298 -0.07 -7.71 19.10
N GLN A 299 0.17 -8.88 18.52
CA GLN A 299 -0.40 -10.13 19.02
C GLN A 299 0.29 -10.52 20.34
N ARG A 300 -0.17 -9.94 21.46
CA ARG A 300 0.32 -10.23 22.80
C ARG A 300 -0.60 -11.22 23.51
N ALA A 301 -0.02 -12.03 24.40
CA ALA A 301 -0.77 -12.98 25.22
C ALA A 301 -1.57 -12.31 26.37
N SER A 302 -1.42 -10.99 26.60
CA SER A 302 -2.05 -10.29 27.71
C SER A 302 -2.65 -8.94 27.28
N PRO A 303 -3.93 -8.66 27.61
CA PRO A 303 -4.68 -7.48 27.16
C PRO A 303 -4.40 -6.21 28.00
N LEU A 304 -3.23 -6.12 28.64
CA LEU A 304 -2.95 -5.03 29.59
C LEU A 304 -2.89 -3.63 28.94
N HIS A 305 -2.85 -3.52 27.61
CA HIS A 305 -2.60 -2.28 26.88
C HIS A 305 -3.47 -2.14 25.62
N GLU A 306 -3.33 -1.03 24.90
CA GLU A 306 -4.06 -0.82 23.65
C GLU A 306 -3.66 -1.88 22.62
N GLU A 307 -4.63 -2.51 21.98
CA GLU A 307 -4.37 -3.57 21.00
C GLU A 307 -3.80 -2.98 19.71
N VAL A 308 -4.17 -1.73 19.38
CA VAL A 308 -3.74 -1.01 18.18
C VAL A 308 -3.01 0.27 18.57
N GLU A 309 -1.77 0.40 18.10
CA GLU A 309 -0.91 1.55 18.36
C GLU A 309 -0.51 2.28 17.06
N GLU A 310 -0.43 3.61 17.07
CA GLU A 310 0.11 4.39 15.92
C GLU A 310 1.63 4.52 16.00
N PHE A 311 2.26 4.39 14.84
CA PHE A 311 3.69 4.63 14.63
C PHE A 311 3.91 5.64 13.50
N ASP A 312 4.91 6.50 13.64
CA ASP A 312 5.60 7.16 12.53
C ASP A 312 6.24 6.07 11.64
N VAL A 313 6.13 6.22 10.32
CA VAL A 313 6.73 5.28 9.36
C VAL A 313 7.78 6.00 8.53
N THR A 314 8.92 5.35 8.32
CA THR A 314 9.89 5.76 7.30
C THR A 314 10.33 4.53 6.51
N VAL A 315 10.32 4.65 5.19
CA VAL A 315 10.80 3.62 4.27
C VAL A 315 12.04 4.14 3.57
N ARG A 316 13.08 3.33 3.47
CA ARG A 316 14.26 3.66 2.65
C ARG A 316 14.83 2.43 1.96
N GLU A 317 15.49 2.66 0.84
CA GLU A 317 16.34 1.67 0.19
C GLU A 317 17.63 1.47 0.99
N LEU A 318 18.04 0.20 1.13
CA LEU A 318 19.32 -0.17 1.73
C LEU A 318 20.39 -0.22 0.64
N GLN A 319 21.55 0.36 0.92
CA GLN A 319 22.64 0.39 -0.07
C GLN A 319 23.30 -0.99 -0.22
N PRO A 320 23.87 -1.32 -1.39
CA PRO A 320 24.67 -2.52 -1.56
C PRO A 320 25.79 -2.60 -0.51
N GLY A 321 25.82 -3.70 0.24
CA GLY A 321 26.81 -3.93 1.31
C GLY A 321 26.43 -3.35 2.67
N GLU A 322 25.36 -2.57 2.78
CA GLU A 322 24.78 -2.24 4.08
C GLU A 322 24.30 -3.54 4.73
N PRO A 323 24.72 -3.86 5.97
CA PRO A 323 24.27 -5.07 6.62
C PRO A 323 22.76 -4.99 6.91
N LEU A 324 22.08 -6.13 6.86
CA LEU A 324 20.70 -6.24 7.36
C LEU A 324 20.64 -6.18 8.91
N LYS A 325 21.79 -6.06 9.57
CA LYS A 325 21.99 -6.01 11.03
C LYS A 325 22.75 -4.76 11.42
#